data_AF-A0A924WKQ9-F1
#
_entry.id   AF-A0A924WKQ9-F1
#
_cell.length_a   1.000
_cell.length_b   1.000
_cell.length_c   1.000
_cell.angle_alpha   90.00
_cell.angle_beta   90.00
_cell.angle_gamma   90.00
#
_symmetry.space_group_name_H-M   'P 1'
#
loop_
_entity.id
_entity.type
_entity.pdbx_description
1 polymer ?
#
loop_
_entity_poly.entity_id
_entity_poly.type
_entity_poly.pdbx_seq_one_letter_code
_entity_poly.pdbx_strand_id
1 'polypeptide(L)' 'MNLFFDAGLAFYEFDELKKESLNFHEPIFSTGVSLRVNLFGYLVLEPYFALPLTAPESERTWRFGLNFIPGW' A
#
# COMPACT_ATOMS: atom_id res chain seq x y z
N MET A 1 9.85 -14.18 1.02
CA MET A 1 9.80 -12.89 1.74
C MET A 1 9.95 -11.80 0.70
N ASN A 2 9.11 -10.78 0.73
CA ASN A 2 9.14 -9.68 -0.22
C ASN A 2 9.24 -8.35 0.52
N LEU A 3 9.94 -7.40 -0.07
CA LEU A 3 9.88 -5.99 0.30
C LEU A 3 9.07 -5.27 -0.78
N PHE A 4 8.26 -4.29 -0.37
CA PHE A 4 7.47 -3.49 -1.30
C PHE A 4 7.57 -2.00 -0.98
N PHE A 5 7.39 -1.20 -2.04
CA PHE A 5 7.24 0.24 -1.99
C PHE A 5 6.14 0.60 -2.98
N ASP A 6 5.05 1.15 -2.47
CA ASP A 6 3.85 1.44 -3.25
C ASP A 6 3.59 2.95 -3.27
N ALA A 7 3.00 3.42 -4.36
CA ALA A 7 2.57 4.79 -4.53
C ALA A 7 1.15 4.81 -5.09
N GLY A 8 0.32 5.71 -4.59
CA GLY A 8 -1.05 5.91 -5.04
C GLY A 8 -1.41 7.38 -5.10
N LEU A 9 -2.36 7.73 -5.96
CA LEU A 9 -2.92 9.08 -6.06
C LEU A 9 -4.39 8.98 -6.44
N ALA A 10 -5.23 9.74 -5.77
CA ALA A 10 -6.64 9.91 -6.12
C ALA A 10 -6.86 11.37 -6.54
N PHE A 11 -7.57 11.56 -7.65
CA PHE A 11 -7.87 12.86 -8.24
C PHE A 11 -9.23 12.77 -8.96
N TYR A 12 -9.89 13.91 -9.13
CA TYR A 12 -11.17 13.98 -9.84
C TYR A 12 -10.99 14.35 -11.31
N GLU A 13 -10.08 15.28 -11.58
CA GLU A 13 -9.82 15.81 -12.91
C GLU A 13 -8.33 15.77 -13.24
N PHE A 14 -7.97 15.57 -14.51
CA PHE A 14 -6.56 15.49 -14.91
C PHE A 14 -5.78 16.80 -14.69
N ASP A 15 -6.47 17.94 -14.62
CA ASP A 15 -5.83 19.21 -14.30
C ASP A 15 -5.30 19.27 -12.85
N GLU A 16 -5.86 18.47 -11.93
CA GLU A 16 -5.37 18.34 -10.55
C GLU A 16 -4.02 17.59 -10.46
N LEU A 17 -3.58 16.95 -11.54
CA LEU A 17 -2.24 16.32 -11.62
C LEU A 17 -1.14 17.33 -11.93
N LYS A 18 -1.51 18.53 -12.39
CA LYS A 18 -0.55 19.61 -12.66
C LYS A 18 -0.18 20.26 -11.35
N LYS A 19 1.12 20.37 -11.08
CA LYS A 19 1.67 21.00 -9.87
C LYS A 19 1.23 22.46 -9.68
N GLU A 20 0.83 23.12 -10.75
CA GLU A 20 0.34 24.50 -10.76
C GLU A 20 -1.16 24.62 -10.43
N SER A 21 -1.88 23.49 -10.31
CA SER A 21 -3.28 23.48 -9.92
C SER A 21 -3.45 23.86 -8.44
N LEU A 22 -4.47 24.66 -8.16
CA LEU A 22 -4.86 25.02 -6.79
C LEU A 22 -5.30 23.80 -5.98
N ASN A 23 -5.79 22.74 -6.64
CA ASN A 23 -6.23 21.48 -6.04
C ASN A 23 -5.25 20.34 -6.34
N PHE A 24 -3.94 20.64 -6.39
CA PHE A 24 -2.94 19.60 -6.61
C PHE A 24 -2.95 18.59 -5.46
N HIS A 25 -3.15 17.32 -5.80
CA HIS A 25 -3.09 16.21 -4.84
C HIS A 25 -1.70 15.58 -4.87
N GLU A 26 -1.07 15.46 -3.70
CA GLU A 26 0.22 14.79 -3.57
C GLU A 26 0.04 13.26 -3.56
N PRO A 27 0.92 12.49 -4.23
CA PRO A 27 0.90 11.04 -4.16
C PRO A 27 1.17 10.56 -2.72
N ILE A 28 0.42 9.55 -2.32
CA ILE A 28 0.65 8.83 -1.07
C ILE A 28 1.61 7.66 -1.31
N PHE A 29 2.58 7.51 -0.42
CA PHE A 29 3.59 6.47 -0.48
C PHE A 29 3.49 5.55 0.73
N SER A 30 3.77 4.28 0.53
CA SER A 30 3.90 3.29 1.59
C SER A 30 5.04 2.34 1.30
N THR A 31 5.58 1.73 2.36
CA THR A 31 6.60 0.69 2.24
C THR A 31 6.32 -0.42 3.22
N GLY A 32 6.82 -1.62 2.94
CA GLY A 32 6.59 -2.72 3.86
C GLY A 32 7.27 -4.02 3.48
N VAL A 33 6.96 -5.03 4.28
CA VAL A 33 7.44 -6.40 4.12
C VAL A 33 6.26 -7.35 4.13
N SER A 34 6.30 -8.38 3.28
CA SER A 34 5.29 -9.43 3.25
C SER A 34 5.92 -10.82 3.18
N LEU A 35 5.17 -11.79 3.67
CA LEU A 35 5.54 -13.20 3.69
C LEU A 35 4.42 -14.01 3.04
N ARG A 36 4.71 -14.67 1.92
CA ARG A 36 3.78 -15.66 1.35
C ARG A 36 4.04 -17.04 1.94
N VAL A 37 2.99 -17.65 2.46
CA VAL A 37 2.97 -19.02 2.95
C VAL A 37 1.92 -19.79 2.16
N ASN A 38 2.35 -20.83 1.44
CA ASN A 38 1.43 -21.72 0.75
C ASN A 38 1.00 -22.83 1.73
N LEU A 39 -0.30 -22.91 2.01
CA LEU A 39 -0.92 -23.93 2.84
C LEU A 39 -1.46 -25.05 1.96
N PHE A 40 -0.79 -26.20 2.03
CA PHE A 40 -1.23 -27.46 1.42
C PHE A 40 -1.50 -27.40 -0.10
N GLY A 41 -1.04 -26.37 -0.81
CA GLY A 41 -1.30 -26.17 -2.23
C GLY A 41 -2.63 -25.52 -2.58
N TYR A 42 -3.51 -25.27 -1.61
CA TYR A 42 -4.90 -24.81 -1.83
C TYR A 42 -5.15 -23.37 -1.40
N LEU A 43 -4.32 -22.82 -0.53
CA LEU A 43 -4.51 -21.49 0.04
C LEU A 43 -3.17 -20.81 0.22
N VAL A 44 -3.04 -19.58 -0.24
CA VAL A 44 -1.90 -18.73 0.06
C VAL A 44 -2.31 -17.72 1.12
N LEU A 45 -1.59 -17.73 2.25
CA LEU A 45 -1.65 -16.68 3.25
C LEU A 45 -0.52 -15.69 3.00
N GLU A 46 -0.85 -14.41 3.03
CA GLU A 46 0.13 -13.35 2.88
C GLU A 46 -0.05 -12.29 3.98
N PRO A 47 0.50 -12.51 5.18
CA PRO A 47 0.69 -11.44 6.16
C PRO A 47 1.64 -10.37 5.62
N TYR A 48 1.33 -9.11 5.92
CA TYR A 48 2.17 -7.97 5.60
C TYR A 48 2.17 -6.92 6.71
N PHE A 49 3.29 -6.23 6.85
CA PHE A 49 3.42 -5.02 7.65
C PHE A 49 3.75 -3.85 6.72
N ALA A 50 2.89 -2.84 6.72
CA ALA A 50 3.02 -1.63 5.91
C ALA A 50 3.21 -0.38 6.78
N LEU A 51 4.05 0.54 6.33
CA LEU A 51 4.27 1.85 6.92
C LEU A 51 3.86 2.94 5.91
N PRO A 52 2.86 3.79 6.22
CA PRO A 52 2.46 4.88 5.34
C PRO A 52 3.42 6.06 5.49
N LEU A 53 4.24 6.32 4.47
CA LEU A 53 5.31 7.31 4.52
C LEU A 53 4.80 8.75 4.39
N THR A 54 3.71 8.96 3.64
CA THR A 54 3.09 10.29 3.46
C THR A 54 2.10 10.66 4.58
N ALA A 55 1.78 9.73 5.49
CA ALA A 55 0.89 10.03 6.61
C ALA A 55 1.51 11.05 7.58
N PRO A 56 0.67 11.84 8.30
CA PRO A 56 1.13 12.71 9.39
C PRO A 56 1.94 11.91 10.41
N GLU A 57 2.92 12.56 11.06
CA GLU A 57 3.82 11.89 12.01
C GLU A 57 3.08 11.18 13.15
N SER A 58 1.96 11.76 13.61
CA SER A 58 1.10 11.17 14.63
C SER A 58 0.41 9.86 14.20
N GLU A 59 0.30 9.60 12.90
CA GLU A 59 -0.41 8.45 12.32
C GLU A 59 0.51 7.48 11.57
N ARG A 60 1.79 7.85 11.41
CA ARG A 60 2.85 7.07 10.74
C ARG A 60 3.31 5.91 11.62
N THR A 61 2.46 4.89 11.70
CA THR A 61 2.73 3.65 12.45
C THR A 61 2.59 2.43 11.57
N TRP A 62 3.21 1.33 11.99
CA TRP A 62 3.10 0.04 11.31
C TRP A 62 1.67 -0.47 11.33
N ARG A 63 1.17 -0.87 10.16
CA ARG A 63 -0.14 -1.49 9.97
C ARG A 63 0.05 -2.94 9.57
N PHE A 64 -0.59 -3.83 10.31
CA PHE A 64 -0.64 -5.24 9.97
C PHE A 64 -1.85 -5.52 9.07
N GLY A 65 -1.64 -6.36 8.05
CA GLY A 65 -2.72 -6.91 7.25
C GLY A 65 -2.43 -8.35 6.85
N LEU A 66 -3.47 -9.04 6.38
CA LEU A 66 -3.40 -10.44 6.01
C LEU A 66 -4.29 -10.69 4.80
N ASN A 67 -3.69 -11.14 3.70
CA ASN A 67 -4.44 -11.56 2.52
C ASN A 67 -4.66 -13.08 2.52
N PHE A 68 -5.85 -13.48 2.09
CA PHE A 68 -6.24 -14.87 1.87
C PHE A 68 -6.52 -15.06 0.38
N ILE A 69 -5.69 -15.84 -0.30
CA ILE A 69 -5.79 -16.02 -1.75
C ILE A 69 -6.05 -17.51 -2.03
N PRO A 70 -7.22 -17.87 -2.58
CA PRO A 70 -7.50 -19.23 -3.00
C PRO A 70 -6.51 -19.72 -4.06
N GLY A 71 -6.09 -20.98 -3.99
CA GLY A 71 -5.12 -21.60 -4.90
C GLY A 71 -5.72 -22.22 -6.16
N TRP A 72 -6.98 -21.91 -6.47
CA TRP A 72 -7.82 -22.45 -7.55
C TRP A 72 -8.53 -21.33 -8.29
#